data_AF-A0A7C2FSU1-F1
#
_entry.id   AF-A0A7C2FSU1-F1
#
_cell.length_a   1.000
_cell.length_b   1.000
_cell.length_c   1.000
_cell.angle_alpha   90.00
_cell.angle_beta   90.00
_cell.angle_gamma   90.00
#
_symmetry.space_group_name_H-M   'P 1'
#
loop_
_entity.id
_entity.type
_entity.pdbx_description
1 polymer ?
#
loop_
_entity_poly.entity_id
_entity_poly.type
_entity_poly.pdbx_seq_one_letter_code
_entity_poly.pdbx_strand_id
1 'polypeptide(L)' 'GVPVVEEPEGLEDALSFLVAQGFGYRHWTDAYLAAFALAGGYRLVTFDQDFLRFPGLNLLLLKS' A
#
# COMPACT_ATOMS: atom_id res chain seq x y z
N GLY A 1 -14.83 -18.03 -4.97
CA GLY A 1 -13.73 -17.76 -4.02
C GLY A 1 -13.10 -16.44 -4.38
N VAL A 2 -12.45 -15.75 -3.43
CA VAL A 2 -11.65 -14.56 -3.73
C VAL A 2 -10.31 -15.05 -4.29
N PRO A 3 -9.88 -14.59 -5.50
CA PRO A 3 -8.58 -14.98 -6.03
C PRO A 3 -7.46 -14.40 -5.17
N VAL A 4 -6.45 -15.21 -4.88
CA VAL A 4 -5.19 -14.74 -4.31
C VAL A 4 -4.30 -14.33 -5.47
N VAL A 5 -3.70 -13.16 -5.38
CA VAL A 5 -2.77 -12.61 -6.37
C VAL A 5 -1.35 -12.70 -5.84
N GLU A 6 -0.42 -13.05 -6.72
CA GLU A 6 1.02 -12.99 -6.45
C GLU A 6 1.49 -11.53 -6.37
N GLU A 7 2.72 -11.34 -5.90
CA GLU A 7 3.35 -10.02 -5.84
C GLU A 7 3.47 -9.39 -7.26
N PRO A 8 3.04 -8.13 -7.44
CA PRO A 8 3.10 -7.47 -8.74
C PRO A 8 4.53 -7.05 -9.09
N GLU A 9 4.80 -6.97 -10.39
CA GLU A 9 6.04 -6.38 -10.91
C GLU A 9 6.17 -4.92 -10.42
N GLY A 10 7.37 -4.54 -9.97
CA GLY A 10 7.65 -3.20 -9.44
C GLY A 10 7.29 -3.00 -7.96
N LEU A 11 6.84 -4.03 -7.25
CA LEU A 11 6.57 -3.96 -5.81
C LEU A 11 7.80 -3.48 -5.01
N GLU A 12 8.97 -4.07 -5.27
CA GLU A 12 10.19 -3.77 -4.52
C GLU A 12 10.67 -2.34 -4.75
N ASP A 13 10.56 -1.82 -5.97
CA ASP A 13 10.87 -0.43 -6.30
C ASP A 13 9.89 0.54 -5.60
N ALA A 14 8.59 0.23 -5.65
CA ALA A 14 7.57 1.01 -4.96
C ALA A 14 7.78 1.02 -3.44
N LEU A 15 8.08 -0.13 -2.84
CA LEU A 15 8.37 -0.26 -1.41
C LEU A 15 9.63 0.51 -1.03
N SER A 16 10.70 0.37 -1.80
CA SER A 16 11.96 1.08 -1.59
C SER A 16 11.76 2.60 -1.64
N PHE A 17 10.99 3.08 -2.61
CA PHE A 17 10.63 4.49 -2.73
C PHE A 17 9.88 4.99 -1.49
N LEU A 18 8.88 4.24 -1.02
CA LEU A 18 8.10 4.61 0.17
C LEU A 18 8.99 4.62 1.42
N VAL A 19 9.76 3.56 1.67
CA VAL A 19 10.65 3.46 2.84
C VAL A 19 11.68 4.60 2.86
N ALA A 20 12.20 4.99 1.69
CA ALA A 20 13.11 6.13 1.57
C ALA A 20 12.49 7.48 2.01
N GLN A 21 11.16 7.60 2.06
CA GLN A 21 10.47 8.79 2.57
C GLN A 21 10.43 8.88 4.10
N GLY A 22 11.06 7.94 4.82
CA GLY A 22 11.21 8.00 6.27
C GLY A 22 10.09 7.34 7.05
N PHE A 23 9.31 6.45 6.44
CA PHE A 23 8.38 5.60 7.18
C PHE A 23 9.19 4.65 8.09
N GLY A 24 9.12 4.88 9.41
CA GLY A 24 9.82 4.04 10.39
C GLY A 24 9.30 2.60 10.42
N TYR A 25 10.02 1.71 11.11
CA TYR A 25 9.71 0.27 11.22
C TYR A 25 8.25 -0.07 11.55
N ARG A 26 7.56 0.80 12.30
CA ARG A 26 6.14 0.63 12.66
C ARG A 26 5.20 0.61 11.45
N HIS A 27 5.62 1.17 10.31
CA HIS A 27 4.80 1.32 9.10
C HIS A 27 5.22 0.39 7.96
N TRP A 28 6.11 -0.58 8.19
CA TRP A 28 6.58 -1.47 7.12
C TRP A 28 5.45 -2.27 6.47
N THR A 29 4.52 -2.79 7.27
CA THR A 29 3.35 -3.50 6.76
C THR A 29 2.47 -2.59 5.91
N ASP A 30 2.20 -1.36 6.38
CA ASP A 30 1.37 -0.40 5.65
C ASP A 30 2.07 0.04 4.35
N ALA A 31 3.39 0.26 4.40
CA ALA A 31 4.19 0.59 3.23
C ALA A 31 4.21 -0.56 2.21
N TYR A 32 4.29 -1.80 2.67
CA TYR A 32 4.17 -2.98 1.80
C TYR A 32 2.79 -3.05 1.14
N LEU A 33 1.70 -2.89 1.88
CA LEU A 33 0.35 -2.92 1.33
C LEU A 33 0.10 -1.76 0.36
N ALA A 34 0.62 -0.57 0.65
CA ALA A 34 0.56 0.58 -0.23
C ALA A 34 1.37 0.34 -1.52
N ALA A 35 2.61 -0.18 -1.40
CA ALA A 35 3.46 -0.52 -2.53
C ALA A 35 2.82 -1.59 -3.43
N PHE A 36 2.23 -2.63 -2.83
CA PHE A 36 1.51 -3.68 -3.54
C PHE A 36 0.34 -3.11 -4.34
N ALA A 37 -0.47 -2.24 -3.71
CA ALA A 37 -1.59 -1.60 -4.39
C ALA A 37 -1.13 -0.65 -5.51
N LEU A 38 -0.06 0.10 -5.29
CA LEU A 38 0.52 1.00 -6.29
C LEU A 38 1.07 0.23 -7.50
N ALA A 39 1.92 -0.77 -7.26
CA ALA A 39 2.56 -1.57 -8.31
C ALA A 39 1.54 -2.40 -9.10
N GLY A 40 0.56 -2.99 -8.42
CA GLY A 40 -0.49 -3.79 -9.06
C GLY A 40 -1.67 -2.98 -9.61
N GLY A 41 -1.70 -1.66 -9.43
CA GLY A 41 -2.82 -0.81 -9.87
C GLY A 41 -4.14 -1.10 -9.14
N TYR A 42 -4.06 -1.61 -7.90
CA TYR A 42 -5.23 -2.00 -7.11
C TYR A 42 -5.78 -0.83 -6.29
N ARG A 43 -7.05 -0.95 -5.89
CA ARG A 43 -7.64 -0.10 -4.86
C ARG A 43 -7.45 -0.72 -3.49
N LEU A 44 -6.87 0.01 -2.56
CA LEU A 44 -6.83 -0.38 -1.16
C LEU A 44 -8.12 0.06 -0.46
N VAL A 45 -8.83 -0.89 0.15
CA VAL A 45 -10.06 -0.64 0.92
C VAL A 45 -9.77 -0.93 2.38
N THR A 46 -9.91 0.07 3.25
CA THR A 46 -9.57 -0.06 4.68
C THR A 46 -10.38 0.90 5.54
N PHE A 47 -10.46 0.63 6.84
CA PHE A 47 -10.96 1.58 7.85
C PHE A 47 -9.83 2.46 8.42
N ASP A 48 -8.59 2.11 8.14
CA ASP A 48 -7.41 2.76 8.69
C ASP A 48 -7.04 4.03 7.90
N GLN A 49 -7.07 5.17 8.59
CA GLN A 49 -6.79 6.48 8.01
C GLN A 49 -5.29 6.73 7.79
N ASP A 50 -4.40 5.94 8.41
CA ASP A 50 -2.96 6.13 8.26
C ASP A 50 -2.51 5.97 6.80
N PHE A 51 -3.28 5.24 5.98
CA PHE A 51 -3.01 5.10 4.55
C PHE A 51 -3.16 6.38 3.72
N LEU A 52 -3.77 7.44 4.27
CA LEU A 52 -3.82 8.76 3.63
C LEU A 52 -2.43 9.37 3.42
N ARG A 53 -1.41 8.87 4.12
CA ARG A 53 -0.02 9.35 4.00
C ARG A 53 0.70 8.87 2.74
N PHE A 54 0.17 7.86 2.03
CA PHE A 54 0.84 7.29 0.85
C PHE A 54 0.36 8.00 -0.43
N PRO A 55 1.20 8.84 -1.05
CA PRO A 55 0.79 9.59 -2.23
C PRO A 55 0.54 8.67 -3.42
N GLY A 56 -0.50 8.98 -4.20
CA GLY A 56 -0.87 8.22 -5.41
C GLY A 56 -1.66 6.93 -5.15
N LEU A 57 -1.85 6.54 -3.88
CA LEU A 57 -2.60 5.35 -3.52
C LEU A 57 -4.09 5.52 -3.87
N ASN A 58 -4.65 4.60 -4.66
CA ASN A 58 -6.09 4.51 -4.90
C ASN A 58 -6.76 3.96 -3.64
N LEU A 59 -7.14 4.86 -2.73
CA LEU A 59 -7.65 4.52 -1.40
C LEU A 59 -9.18 4.70 -1.31
N LEU A 60 -9.88 3.70 -0.77
CA LEU A 60 -11.26 3.82 -0.30
C LEU A 60 -11.29 3.61 1.22
N LEU A 61 -11.51 4.69 1.95
CA LEU A 61 -11.75 4.63 3.39
C LEU A 61 -13.20 4.27 3.68
N LEU A 62 -13.39 3.19 4.42
CA LEU A 62 -14.69 2.81 4.94
C LEU A 62 -14.97 3.56 6.24
N LYS A 63 -16.24 3.91 6.46
CA LYS A 63 -16.70 4.48 7.73
C LYS A 63 -17.16 3.34 8.63
N SER A 64 -16.67 3.35 9.85
CA SER A 64 -17.20 2.56 10.96
C SER A 64 -18.49 3.15 11.52
#